data_AF-A0A7G6X0D0-F1
#
_entry.id   AF-A0A7G6X0D0-F1
#
_cell.length_a   1.000
_cell.length_b   1.000
_cell.length_c   1.000
_cell.angle_alpha   90.00
_cell.angle_beta   90.00
_cell.angle_gamma   90.00
#
_symmetry.space_group_name_H-M   'P 1'
#
loop_
_entity.id
_entity.type
_entity.pdbx_description
1 polymer ?
#
loop_
_entity_poly.entity_id
_entity_poly.type
_entity_poly.pdbx_seq_one_letter_code
_entity_poly.pdbx_strand_id
1 'polypeptide(L)'
;MTTETALKVLLRQRHLQEHRAFCREYDKIARTIDRELVGSHPSKATFYRWLSGNLSGLPHPSHCRILESMLPGWTAQAIFEPWPGEDDQPSDAPAVAASAMPAELAGVTAIYPSRTEFSHEMPSTKLFDTAMTVDAMGLSLNLICQQYPDLKLRALLRRASVRLLFLDPDGDSIKRRNIEEGHEDGHLSAWSIGNINIMRRLREDLPPEAAERLQLRMYDETIRFNLMFIDNELGIMQTYLPALRGLDSPTFMMRPTGPDGTDLYSVYAHVFSSLWERGKTL
;
A
#
# COMPACT_ATOMS: atom_id res chain seq x y z
N MET A 1 -12.31 -42.89 18.94
CA MET A 1 -12.45 -41.96 17.82
C MET A 1 -11.07 -41.76 17.25
N THR A 2 -10.83 -42.08 15.98
CA THR A 2 -9.50 -41.96 15.35
C THR A 2 -9.17 -40.48 15.21
N THR A 3 -8.29 -39.97 16.07
CA THR A 3 -7.85 -38.58 16.07
C THR A 3 -7.06 -38.32 14.78
N GLU A 4 -7.62 -37.58 13.82
CA GLU A 4 -6.90 -37.17 12.61
C GLU A 4 -5.78 -36.19 13.00
N THR A 5 -4.59 -36.30 12.39
CA THR A 5 -3.54 -35.30 12.61
C THR A 5 -3.92 -33.96 12.01
N ALA A 6 -3.42 -32.88 12.59
CA ALA A 6 -3.67 -31.55 12.05
C ALA A 6 -3.18 -31.40 10.61
N LEU A 7 -2.03 -31.99 10.28
CA LEU A 7 -1.52 -32.07 8.90
C LEU A 7 -2.55 -32.64 7.93
N LYS A 8 -3.23 -33.74 8.31
CA LYS A 8 -4.21 -34.40 7.43
C LYS A 8 -5.41 -33.49 7.15
N VAL A 9 -5.88 -32.75 8.16
CA VAL A 9 -7.01 -31.81 8.02
C VAL A 9 -6.60 -30.59 7.18
N LEU A 10 -5.43 -30.01 7.44
CA LEU A 10 -4.93 -28.83 6.74
C LEU A 10 -4.65 -29.09 5.25
N LEU A 11 -4.05 -30.25 4.93
CA LEU A 11 -3.90 -30.66 3.54
C LEU A 11 -5.24 -30.95 2.87
N ARG A 12 -6.25 -31.38 3.63
CA ARG A 12 -7.61 -31.57 3.09
C ARG A 12 -8.25 -30.26 2.68
N GLN A 13 -8.14 -29.22 3.50
CA GLN A 13 -8.65 -27.88 3.20
C GLN A 13 -7.97 -27.24 1.99
N ARG A 14 -6.70 -27.57 1.75
CA ARG A 14 -5.91 -27.03 0.62
C ARG A 14 -5.91 -27.92 -0.62
N HIS A 15 -6.66 -29.02 -0.63
CA HIS A 15 -6.71 -30.00 -1.73
C HIS A 15 -5.33 -30.63 -2.06
N LEU A 16 -4.49 -30.85 -1.03
CA LEU A 16 -3.14 -31.41 -1.13
C LEU A 16 -3.03 -32.81 -0.51
N GLN A 17 -4.11 -33.58 -0.48
CA GLN A 17 -4.14 -34.91 0.16
C GLN A 17 -3.37 -35.97 -0.64
N GLU A 18 -3.22 -35.77 -1.96
CA GLU A 18 -2.47 -36.67 -2.82
C GLU A 18 -0.97 -36.41 -2.73
N HIS A 19 -0.17 -37.48 -2.55
CA HIS A 19 1.30 -37.38 -2.45
C HIS A 19 1.92 -36.58 -3.60
N ARG A 20 1.45 -36.78 -4.84
CA ARG A 20 1.97 -36.04 -6.01
C ARG A 20 1.63 -34.55 -5.96
N ALA A 21 0.45 -34.19 -5.46
CA ALA A 21 0.04 -32.79 -5.31
C ALA A 21 0.86 -32.11 -4.20
N PHE A 22 1.04 -32.80 -3.07
CA PHE A 22 1.90 -32.36 -1.97
C PHE A 22 3.35 -32.12 -2.43
N CYS A 23 3.96 -33.05 -3.17
CA CYS A 23 5.34 -32.89 -3.68
C CYS A 23 5.50 -31.64 -4.56
N ARG A 24 4.52 -31.32 -5.41
CA ARG A 24 4.57 -30.13 -6.26
C ARG A 24 4.55 -28.84 -5.44
N GLU A 25 3.68 -28.76 -4.43
CA GLU A 25 3.61 -27.58 -3.58
C GLU A 25 4.86 -27.47 -2.68
N TYR A 26 5.34 -28.61 -2.17
CA TYR A 26 6.60 -28.69 -1.43
C TYR A 26 7.76 -28.10 -2.23
N ASP A 27 7.94 -28.51 -3.49
CA ASP A 27 9.03 -28.02 -4.34
C ASP A 27 8.88 -26.54 -4.70
N LYS A 28 7.65 -26.06 -4.85
CA LYS A 28 7.36 -24.64 -5.08
C LYS A 28 7.79 -23.79 -3.88
N ILE A 29 7.49 -24.24 -2.67
CA ILE A 29 7.92 -23.57 -1.43
C ILE A 29 9.44 -23.69 -1.25
N ALA A 30 10.02 -24.88 -1.50
CA ALA A 30 11.46 -25.09 -1.43
C ALA A 30 12.23 -24.08 -2.31
N ARG A 31 11.78 -23.82 -3.54
CA ARG A 31 12.41 -22.81 -4.44
C ARG A 31 12.52 -21.41 -3.84
N THR A 32 11.61 -21.04 -2.94
CA THR A 32 11.58 -19.72 -2.28
C THR A 32 12.48 -19.64 -1.05
N ILE A 33 12.69 -20.77 -0.37
CA ILE A 33 13.46 -20.84 0.88
C ILE A 33 14.92 -21.21 0.60
N ASP A 34 15.11 -22.32 -0.11
CA ASP A 34 16.41 -22.88 -0.43
C ASP A 34 16.28 -23.82 -1.64
N ARG A 35 16.96 -23.46 -2.73
CA ARG A 35 16.89 -24.20 -4.00
C ARG A 35 17.50 -25.61 -3.89
N GLU A 36 18.39 -25.87 -2.93
CA GLU A 36 18.96 -27.20 -2.71
C GLU A 36 17.94 -28.18 -2.12
N LEU A 37 16.84 -27.69 -1.54
CA LEU A 37 15.77 -28.51 -1.01
C LEU A 37 14.74 -28.94 -2.07
N VAL A 38 14.85 -28.49 -3.32
CA VAL A 38 13.94 -28.89 -4.40
C VAL A 38 14.16 -30.37 -4.73
N GLY A 39 13.08 -31.16 -4.77
CA GLY A 39 13.15 -32.61 -4.96
C GLY A 39 13.45 -33.39 -3.69
N SER A 40 13.67 -32.71 -2.55
CA SER A 40 13.90 -33.33 -1.24
C SER A 40 12.61 -33.73 -0.50
N HIS A 41 11.45 -33.70 -1.18
CA HIS A 41 10.17 -34.01 -0.55
C HIS A 41 10.13 -35.43 0.08
N PRO A 42 9.33 -35.66 1.13
CA PRO A 42 9.23 -36.99 1.74
C PRO A 42 8.79 -38.06 0.74
N SER A 43 9.29 -39.29 0.95
CA SER A 43 8.82 -40.47 0.21
C SER A 43 7.32 -40.70 0.44
N LYS A 44 6.66 -41.44 -0.45
CA LYS A 44 5.24 -41.76 -0.33
C LYS A 44 4.91 -42.46 1.00
N ALA A 45 5.77 -43.37 1.45
CA ALA A 45 5.63 -44.05 2.74
C ALA A 45 5.76 -43.08 3.92
N THR A 46 6.75 -42.18 3.89
CA THR A 46 6.93 -41.14 4.92
C THR A 46 5.75 -40.18 4.96
N PHE A 47 5.23 -39.77 3.80
CA PHE A 47 4.06 -38.90 3.70
C PHE A 47 2.81 -39.50 4.33
N TYR A 48 2.45 -40.76 4.02
CA TYR A 48 1.29 -41.37 4.68
C TYR A 48 1.52 -41.67 6.16
N ARG A 49 2.77 -41.91 6.58
CA ARG A 49 3.14 -42.02 7.99
C ARG A 49 2.90 -40.70 8.74
N TRP A 50 3.21 -39.57 8.12
CA TRP A 50 2.92 -38.23 8.64
C TRP A 50 1.42 -37.97 8.80
N LEU A 51 0.60 -38.36 7.81
CA LEU A 51 -0.87 -38.20 7.90
C LEU A 51 -1.54 -39.10 8.93
N SER A 52 -0.89 -40.19 9.31
CA SER A 52 -1.41 -41.15 10.30
C SER A 52 -0.91 -40.88 11.73
N GLY A 53 -0.06 -39.86 11.93
CA GLY A 53 0.47 -39.50 13.26
C GLY A 53 1.47 -40.49 13.84
N ASN A 54 1.93 -41.47 13.03
CA ASN A 54 2.87 -42.50 13.47
C ASN A 54 4.32 -41.99 13.40
N LEU A 55 4.64 -40.96 14.17
CA LEU A 55 5.96 -40.34 14.27
C LEU A 55 6.44 -40.39 15.73
N SER A 56 7.68 -40.80 15.96
CA SER A 56 8.32 -40.77 17.28
C SER A 56 8.89 -39.40 17.67
N GLY A 57 8.68 -38.38 16.83
CA GLY A 57 9.21 -37.03 16.96
C GLY A 57 9.07 -36.23 15.66
N LEU A 58 9.59 -35.00 15.65
CA LEU A 58 9.53 -34.14 14.47
C LEU A 58 10.37 -34.67 13.30
N PRO A 59 9.95 -34.43 12.04
CA PRO A 59 10.78 -34.66 10.87
C PRO A 59 12.09 -33.87 10.89
N HIS A 60 12.96 -34.15 9.91
CA HIS A 60 14.18 -33.37 9.70
C HIS A 60 13.89 -31.85 9.63
N PRO A 61 14.73 -30.97 10.21
CA PRO A 61 14.46 -29.53 10.27
C PRO A 61 14.12 -28.86 8.93
N SER A 62 14.71 -29.34 7.83
CA SER A 62 14.39 -28.87 6.49
C SER A 62 12.92 -29.10 6.10
N HIS A 63 12.35 -30.25 6.49
CA HIS A 63 10.93 -30.53 6.27
C HIS A 63 10.05 -29.66 7.17
N CYS A 64 10.44 -29.46 8.43
CA CYS A 64 9.72 -28.59 9.36
C CYS A 64 9.60 -27.18 8.81
N ARG A 65 10.71 -26.59 8.34
CA ARG A 65 10.74 -25.24 7.76
C ARG A 65 9.84 -25.10 6.53
N ILE A 66 9.83 -26.11 5.66
CA ILE A 66 8.98 -26.12 4.46
C ILE A 66 7.51 -26.29 4.83
N LEU A 67 7.19 -27.15 5.80
CA LEU A 67 5.82 -27.37 6.27
C LEU A 67 5.23 -26.13 6.94
N GLU A 68 6.00 -25.43 7.78
CA GLU A 68 5.60 -24.17 8.42
C GLU A 68 5.36 -23.05 7.38
N SER A 69 6.16 -23.04 6.31
CA SER A 69 5.99 -22.08 5.22
C SER A 69 4.80 -22.43 4.30
N MET A 70 4.53 -23.73 4.11
CA MET A 70 3.41 -24.23 3.31
C MET A 70 2.06 -24.13 4.05
N LEU A 71 2.09 -24.13 5.38
CA LEU A 71 0.94 -24.00 6.28
C LEU A 71 1.15 -22.82 7.24
N PRO A 72 1.04 -21.56 6.75
CA PRO A 72 1.25 -20.39 7.58
C PRO A 72 0.37 -20.39 8.83
N GLY A 73 0.95 -20.05 9.97
CA GLY A 73 0.26 -20.03 11.27
C GLY A 73 0.32 -21.34 12.05
N TRP A 74 0.90 -22.40 11.50
CA TRP A 74 1.07 -23.68 12.19
C TRP A 74 2.56 -24.01 12.37
N THR A 75 2.97 -24.29 13.60
CA THR A 75 4.32 -24.77 13.89
C THR A 75 4.47 -26.23 13.47
N ALA A 76 5.69 -26.67 13.17
CA ALA A 76 5.94 -28.07 12.83
C ALA A 76 5.44 -29.02 13.92
N GLN A 77 5.53 -28.63 15.20
CA GLN A 77 4.96 -29.40 16.31
C GLN A 77 3.44 -29.50 16.21
N ALA A 78 2.73 -28.38 16.11
CA ALA A 78 1.27 -28.38 16.01
C ALA A 78 0.74 -29.14 14.78
N ILE A 79 1.48 -29.13 13.67
CA ILE A 79 1.13 -29.84 12.44
C ILE A 79 1.04 -31.35 12.65
N PHE A 80 1.89 -31.92 13.50
CA PHE A 80 1.95 -33.37 13.74
C PHE A 80 1.13 -33.83 14.95
N GLU A 81 0.58 -32.92 15.74
CA GLU A 81 -0.32 -33.22 16.84
C GLU A 81 -1.74 -33.58 16.35
N PRO A 82 -2.58 -34.22 17.19
CA PRO A 82 -3.98 -34.47 16.88
C PRO A 82 -4.75 -33.18 16.62
N TRP A 83 -5.69 -33.20 15.67
CA TRP A 83 -6.52 -32.03 15.35
C TRP A 83 -7.36 -31.63 16.57
N PRO A 84 -7.21 -30.41 17.09
CA PRO A 84 -7.79 -30.02 18.38
C PRO A 84 -9.28 -29.58 18.29
N GLY A 85 -9.95 -29.77 17.15
CA GLY A 85 -11.34 -29.33 16.96
C GLY A 85 -11.42 -27.89 16.43
N GLU A 86 -12.60 -27.46 16.00
CA GLU A 86 -12.79 -26.13 15.38
C GLU A 86 -12.65 -24.97 16.37
N ASP A 87 -12.94 -25.18 17.66
CA ASP A 87 -12.87 -24.14 18.71
C ASP A 87 -11.48 -24.02 19.37
N ASP A 88 -10.60 -25.02 19.19
CA ASP A 88 -9.34 -25.18 19.92
C ASP A 88 -8.13 -25.30 18.96
N GLN A 89 -8.24 -24.77 17.73
CA GLN A 89 -7.08 -24.66 16.83
C GLN A 89 -5.92 -23.98 17.58
N PRO A 90 -4.69 -24.52 17.57
CA PRO A 90 -3.59 -23.99 18.35
C PRO A 90 -3.16 -22.68 17.69
N SER A 91 -3.74 -21.58 18.16
CA SER A 91 -3.24 -20.23 17.93
C SER A 91 -2.04 -19.98 18.83
N ASP A 92 -1.01 -20.81 18.70
CA ASP A 92 0.32 -20.56 19.26
C ASP A 92 1.31 -20.44 18.10
N ALA A 93 1.16 -19.33 17.37
CA ALA A 93 2.33 -18.65 16.86
C ALA A 93 3.22 -18.36 18.08
N PRO A 94 4.55 -18.58 18.00
CA PRO A 94 5.44 -18.19 19.09
C PRO A 94 5.15 -16.73 19.45
N ALA A 95 5.14 -16.41 20.75
CA ALA A 95 5.05 -15.04 21.23
C ALA A 95 6.15 -14.19 20.59
N VAL A 96 5.87 -13.68 19.39
CA VAL A 96 6.45 -12.46 18.86
C VAL A 96 5.88 -11.42 19.79
N ALA A 97 6.63 -11.19 20.88
CA ALA A 97 6.38 -10.26 21.97
C ALA A 97 5.24 -9.33 21.62
N ALA A 98 4.02 -9.63 22.10
CA ALA A 98 2.75 -9.03 21.67
C ALA A 98 3.03 -7.82 20.78
N SER A 99 3.28 -8.07 19.48
CA SER A 99 3.41 -6.96 18.56
C SER A 99 2.02 -6.40 18.65
N ALA A 100 1.87 -5.28 19.37
CA ALA A 100 0.64 -4.54 19.41
C ALA A 100 0.05 -4.65 18.02
N MET A 101 -1.18 -5.16 17.89
CA MET A 101 -1.96 -5.08 16.65
C MET A 101 -1.46 -3.85 15.90
N PRO A 102 -0.81 -3.96 14.71
CA PRO A 102 0.03 -2.89 14.18
C PRO A 102 -0.75 -1.59 14.31
N ALA A 103 -0.28 -0.73 15.22
CA ALA A 103 -1.09 0.26 15.95
C ALA A 103 -2.35 0.67 15.17
N GLU A 104 -3.53 0.11 15.45
CA GLU A 104 -4.80 0.36 14.72
C GLU A 104 -4.60 0.79 13.24
N LEU A 105 -4.27 -0.17 12.36
CA LEU A 105 -4.04 0.05 10.92
C LEU A 105 -2.96 1.10 10.58
N ALA A 106 -2.03 1.37 11.50
CA ALA A 106 -0.97 2.37 11.38
C ALA A 106 -1.49 3.75 10.92
N GLY A 107 -2.62 4.19 11.49
CA GLY A 107 -3.24 5.48 11.21
C GLY A 107 -4.11 5.53 9.95
N VAL A 108 -4.25 4.44 9.20
CA VAL A 108 -5.22 4.36 8.09
C VAL A 108 -6.64 4.34 8.67
N THR A 109 -7.47 5.26 8.19
CA THR A 109 -8.83 5.48 8.69
C THR A 109 -9.92 5.12 7.69
N ALA A 110 -9.59 5.13 6.39
CA ALA A 110 -10.48 4.66 5.34
C ALA A 110 -9.70 4.25 4.08
N ILE A 111 -10.27 3.33 3.30
CA ILE A 111 -9.76 2.93 1.98
C ILE A 111 -10.95 2.93 1.02
N TYR A 112 -10.77 3.59 -0.12
CA TYR A 112 -11.75 3.60 -1.20
C TYR A 112 -11.18 2.83 -2.40
N PRO A 113 -11.93 1.87 -2.97
CA PRO A 113 -11.53 1.12 -4.16
C PRO A 113 -11.16 1.97 -5.39
N SER A 114 -11.71 3.18 -5.51
CA SER A 114 -11.44 4.09 -6.63
C SER A 114 -11.38 5.55 -6.19
N ARG A 115 -10.77 6.42 -7.02
CA ARG A 115 -10.81 7.88 -6.79
C ARG A 115 -12.21 8.45 -6.97
N THR A 116 -13.03 7.82 -7.81
CA THR A 116 -14.44 8.20 -8.02
C THR A 116 -15.24 8.03 -6.73
N GLU A 117 -15.13 6.87 -6.08
CA GLU A 117 -15.80 6.59 -4.81
C GLU A 117 -15.29 7.49 -3.68
N PHE A 118 -13.97 7.69 -3.59
CA PHE A 118 -13.39 8.67 -2.68
C PHE A 118 -13.97 10.07 -2.89
N SER A 119 -14.06 10.54 -4.14
CA SER A 119 -14.54 11.91 -4.44
C SER A 119 -16.03 12.08 -4.14
N HIS A 120 -16.81 11.01 -4.18
CA HIS A 120 -18.21 11.00 -3.76
C HIS A 120 -18.35 11.16 -2.23
N GLU A 121 -17.60 10.38 -1.45
CA GLU A 121 -17.67 10.39 0.02
C GLU A 121 -16.93 11.58 0.66
N MET A 122 -15.89 12.05 -0.02
CA MET A 122 -15.00 13.14 0.39
C MET A 122 -14.89 14.19 -0.72
N PRO A 123 -15.96 14.95 -0.99
CA PRO A 123 -15.93 16.01 -2.00
C PRO A 123 -14.90 17.09 -1.64
N SER A 124 -14.35 17.76 -2.65
CA SER A 124 -13.29 18.78 -2.50
C SER A 124 -13.64 19.88 -1.49
N THR A 125 -14.91 20.27 -1.38
CA THR A 125 -15.37 21.26 -0.39
C THR A 125 -15.23 20.76 1.05
N LYS A 126 -15.46 19.47 1.32
CA LYS A 126 -15.25 18.87 2.65
C LYS A 126 -13.78 18.84 3.03
N LEU A 127 -12.88 18.78 2.05
CA LEU A 127 -11.43 18.76 2.26
C LEU A 127 -10.86 20.17 2.46
N PHE A 128 -11.34 21.16 1.70
CA PHE A 128 -10.65 22.44 1.57
C PHE A 128 -11.37 23.65 2.18
N ASP A 129 -12.67 23.57 2.49
CA ASP A 129 -13.43 24.75 2.94
C ASP A 129 -12.86 25.37 4.22
N THR A 130 -12.30 24.55 5.12
CA THR A 130 -11.70 25.00 6.41
C THR A 130 -10.19 24.83 6.47
N ALA A 131 -9.56 24.32 5.41
CA ALA A 131 -8.12 24.05 5.41
C ALA A 131 -7.30 25.34 5.60
N MET A 132 -6.23 25.22 6.39
CA MET A 132 -5.25 26.24 6.73
C MET A 132 -3.84 25.89 6.24
N THR A 133 -3.53 24.59 6.09
CA THR A 133 -2.34 24.12 5.38
C THR A 133 -2.71 23.03 4.37
N VAL A 134 -2.12 23.10 3.18
CA VAL A 134 -2.27 22.06 2.15
C VAL A 134 -0.93 21.80 1.49
N ASP A 135 -0.43 20.58 1.63
CA ASP A 135 0.72 20.08 0.91
C ASP A 135 0.25 19.02 -0.08
N ALA A 136 0.60 19.13 -1.36
CA ALA A 136 0.20 18.15 -2.35
C ALA A 136 1.30 17.87 -3.37
N MET A 137 1.47 16.60 -3.73
CA MET A 137 2.40 16.16 -4.78
C MET A 137 1.79 15.11 -5.70
N GLY A 138 2.10 15.20 -6.99
CA GLY A 138 1.63 14.23 -7.97
C GLY A 138 1.67 14.79 -9.39
N LEU A 139 1.01 14.07 -10.31
CA LEU A 139 1.07 14.35 -11.74
C LEU A 139 0.51 15.75 -12.08
N SER A 140 -0.79 15.95 -11.92
CA SER A 140 -1.45 17.24 -12.26
C SER A 140 -2.19 17.89 -11.08
N LEU A 141 -2.33 17.21 -9.94
CA LEU A 141 -3.03 17.73 -8.74
C LEU A 141 -4.49 18.17 -9.00
N ASN A 142 -5.22 17.43 -9.85
CA ASN A 142 -6.59 17.79 -10.29
C ASN A 142 -7.58 18.03 -9.16
N LEU A 143 -7.43 17.36 -8.00
CA LEU A 143 -8.35 17.49 -6.87
C LEU A 143 -8.44 18.94 -6.35
N ILE A 144 -7.31 19.65 -6.27
CA ILE A 144 -7.28 21.06 -5.86
C ILE A 144 -7.38 22.00 -7.07
N CYS A 145 -6.77 21.66 -8.21
CA CYS A 145 -6.68 22.57 -9.35
C CYS A 145 -7.95 22.62 -10.23
N GLN A 146 -8.74 21.54 -10.28
CA GLN A 146 -9.87 21.40 -11.21
C GLN A 146 -11.18 21.06 -10.50
N GLN A 147 -11.12 20.25 -9.44
CA GLN A 147 -12.32 19.76 -8.76
C GLN A 147 -12.76 20.67 -7.60
N TYR A 148 -11.95 21.66 -7.21
CA TYR A 148 -12.32 22.65 -6.21
C TYR A 148 -12.78 23.95 -6.88
N PRO A 149 -13.97 24.49 -6.55
CA PRO A 149 -14.51 25.64 -7.27
C PRO A 149 -13.60 26.89 -7.20
N ASP A 150 -13.39 27.56 -8.34
CA ASP A 150 -12.49 28.72 -8.48
C ASP A 150 -12.63 29.79 -7.39
N LEU A 151 -13.87 30.19 -7.08
CA LEU A 151 -14.13 31.20 -6.05
C LEU A 151 -13.65 30.73 -4.66
N LYS A 152 -13.83 29.44 -4.37
CA LYS A 152 -13.39 28.82 -3.12
C LYS A 152 -11.88 28.58 -3.10
N LEU A 153 -11.27 28.22 -4.23
CA LEU A 153 -9.82 28.12 -4.38
C LEU A 153 -9.15 29.47 -4.11
N ARG A 154 -9.65 30.57 -4.70
CA ARG A 154 -9.15 31.93 -4.40
C ARG A 154 -9.28 32.28 -2.93
N ALA A 155 -10.37 31.89 -2.27
CA ALA A 155 -10.56 32.11 -0.84
C ALA A 155 -9.58 31.27 0.00
N LEU A 156 -9.30 30.02 -0.39
CA LEU A 156 -8.31 29.15 0.25
C LEU A 156 -6.92 29.75 0.17
N LEU A 157 -6.48 30.13 -1.03
CA LEU A 157 -5.15 30.69 -1.28
C LEU A 157 -4.89 32.01 -0.54
N ARG A 158 -5.94 32.74 -0.15
CA ARG A 158 -5.81 33.96 0.68
C ARG A 158 -5.59 33.68 2.16
N ARG A 159 -6.02 32.52 2.67
CA ARG A 159 -5.97 32.21 4.11
C ARG A 159 -4.93 31.15 4.47
N ALA A 160 -4.68 30.19 3.59
CA ALA A 160 -3.91 28.99 3.88
C ALA A 160 -2.49 29.06 3.34
N SER A 161 -1.59 28.27 3.93
CA SER A 161 -0.30 27.94 3.33
C SER A 161 -0.47 26.73 2.40
N VAL A 162 -0.04 26.87 1.15
CA VAL A 162 -0.26 25.85 0.12
C VAL A 162 1.05 25.56 -0.61
N ARG A 163 1.50 24.30 -0.56
CA ARG A 163 2.69 23.82 -1.27
C ARG A 163 2.30 22.76 -2.29
N LEU A 164 2.51 23.05 -3.57
CA LEU A 164 2.15 22.16 -4.67
C LEU A 164 3.40 21.71 -5.43
N LEU A 165 3.63 20.40 -5.46
CA LEU A 165 4.75 19.75 -6.13
C LEU A 165 4.26 18.95 -7.33
N PHE A 166 4.40 19.52 -8.52
CA PHE A 166 3.94 18.92 -9.76
C PHE A 166 5.00 18.00 -10.36
N LEU A 167 4.59 16.93 -11.04
CA LEU A 167 5.49 16.22 -11.93
C LEU A 167 5.89 17.15 -13.07
N ASP A 168 7.19 17.21 -13.39
CA ASP A 168 7.72 18.02 -14.48
C ASP A 168 7.07 17.59 -15.81
N PRO A 169 6.32 18.48 -16.49
CA PRO A 169 5.64 18.15 -17.74
C PRO A 169 6.60 17.87 -18.90
N ASP A 170 7.85 18.32 -18.81
CA ASP A 170 8.90 18.07 -19.81
C ASP A 170 9.80 16.87 -19.42
N GLY A 171 9.61 16.32 -18.21
CA GLY A 171 10.41 15.26 -17.62
C GLY A 171 10.24 13.88 -18.28
N ASP A 172 11.11 12.95 -17.92
CA ASP A 172 11.05 11.59 -18.46
C ASP A 172 9.95 10.75 -17.78
N SER A 173 9.65 11.04 -16.52
CA SER A 173 8.68 10.25 -15.75
C SER A 173 7.26 10.43 -16.27
N ILE A 174 6.89 11.64 -16.70
CA ILE A 174 5.56 11.89 -17.29
C ILE A 174 5.43 11.25 -18.67
N LYS A 175 6.48 11.25 -19.49
CA LYS A 175 6.51 10.57 -20.79
C LYS A 175 6.33 9.07 -20.63
N ARG A 176 7.03 8.46 -19.68
CA ARG A 176 6.86 7.02 -19.36
C ARG A 176 5.43 6.70 -18.93
N ARG A 177 4.83 7.55 -18.07
CA ARG A 177 3.43 7.34 -17.66
C ARG A 177 2.45 7.49 -18.82
N ASN A 178 2.68 8.45 -19.71
CA ASN A 178 1.85 8.69 -20.88
C ASN A 178 1.80 7.44 -21.78
N ILE A 179 2.95 6.80 -21.99
CA ILE A 179 3.07 5.53 -22.72
C ILE A 179 2.37 4.40 -21.96
N GLU A 180 2.56 4.29 -20.64
CA GLU A 180 1.98 3.25 -19.80
C GLU A 180 0.44 3.28 -19.79
N GLU A 181 -0.17 4.47 -19.79
CA GLU A 181 -1.63 4.65 -19.86
C GLU A 181 -2.19 4.56 -21.29
N GLY A 182 -1.33 4.43 -22.31
CA GLY A 182 -1.74 4.33 -23.71
C GLY A 182 -2.29 5.63 -24.30
N HIS A 183 -1.83 6.79 -23.79
CA HIS A 183 -2.23 8.10 -24.27
C HIS A 183 -1.42 8.56 -25.49
N GLU A 184 -2.00 9.47 -26.30
CA GLU A 184 -1.27 10.19 -27.35
C GLU A 184 -0.11 11.01 -26.76
N ASP A 185 0.95 11.21 -27.54
CA ASP A 185 2.14 11.91 -27.09
C ASP A 185 1.82 13.30 -26.52
N GLY A 186 2.30 13.57 -25.31
CA GLY A 186 2.14 14.85 -24.62
C GLY A 186 0.78 15.09 -23.97
N HIS A 187 -0.15 14.14 -24.01
CA HIS A 187 -1.49 14.29 -23.42
C HIS A 187 -1.44 14.60 -21.92
N LEU A 188 -0.71 13.79 -21.13
CA LEU A 188 -0.58 14.01 -19.69
C LEU A 188 0.20 15.29 -19.37
N SER A 189 1.21 15.64 -20.19
CA SER A 189 1.97 16.88 -20.05
C SER A 189 1.09 18.12 -20.22
N ALA A 190 0.19 18.12 -21.22
CA ALA A 190 -0.72 19.24 -21.47
C ALA A 190 -1.62 19.53 -20.26
N TRP A 191 -2.11 18.50 -19.58
CA TRP A 191 -2.91 18.66 -18.36
C TRP A 191 -2.14 19.26 -17.20
N SER A 192 -0.91 18.79 -16.96
CA SER A 192 -0.05 19.37 -15.92
C SER A 192 0.31 20.81 -16.20
N ILE A 193 0.64 21.16 -17.45
CA ILE A 193 0.92 22.54 -17.87
C ILE A 193 -0.28 23.45 -17.58
N GLY A 194 -1.49 23.00 -17.91
CA GLY A 194 -2.72 23.78 -17.65
C GLY A 194 -2.87 24.12 -16.17
N ASN A 195 -2.74 23.13 -15.29
CA ASN A 195 -2.90 23.34 -13.85
C ASN A 195 -1.77 24.20 -13.25
N ILE A 196 -0.52 24.03 -13.69
CA ILE A 196 0.61 24.88 -13.28
C ILE A 196 0.34 26.33 -13.66
N ASN A 197 -0.12 26.59 -14.89
CA ASN A 197 -0.40 27.94 -15.37
C ASN A 197 -1.54 28.61 -14.59
N ILE A 198 -2.60 27.86 -14.27
CA ILE A 198 -3.70 28.34 -13.42
C ILE A 198 -3.15 28.78 -12.06
N MET A 199 -2.36 27.93 -11.39
CA MET A 199 -1.82 28.24 -10.07
C MET A 199 -0.83 29.40 -10.08
N ARG A 200 0.01 29.52 -11.13
CA ARG A 200 0.92 30.67 -11.32
C ARG A 200 0.15 31.98 -11.47
N ARG A 201 -0.88 32.00 -12.31
CA ARG A 201 -1.74 33.18 -12.49
C ARG A 201 -2.47 33.55 -11.22
N LEU A 202 -2.99 32.56 -10.49
CA LEU A 202 -3.60 32.80 -9.18
C LEU A 202 -2.60 33.41 -8.20
N ARG A 203 -1.35 32.93 -8.17
CA ARG A 203 -0.28 33.48 -7.32
C ARG A 203 0.00 34.96 -7.64
N GLU A 204 0.01 35.34 -8.91
CA GLU A 204 0.21 36.72 -9.37
C GLU A 204 -0.96 37.66 -8.97
N ASP A 205 -2.19 37.14 -8.91
CA ASP A 205 -3.39 37.89 -8.51
C ASP A 205 -3.55 38.04 -6.98
N LEU A 206 -2.72 37.37 -6.17
CA LEU A 206 -2.84 37.37 -4.71
C LEU A 206 -2.18 38.59 -4.05
N PRO A 207 -2.67 39.05 -2.89
CA PRO A 207 -1.92 39.97 -2.03
C PRO A 207 -0.53 39.39 -1.69
N PRO A 208 0.52 40.22 -1.50
CA PRO A 208 1.89 39.75 -1.30
C PRO A 208 2.04 38.66 -0.22
N GLU A 209 1.44 38.86 0.95
CA GLU A 209 1.46 37.90 2.07
C GLU A 209 0.77 36.55 1.72
N ALA A 210 -0.25 36.57 0.86
CA ALA A 210 -0.91 35.36 0.40
C ALA A 210 -0.12 34.69 -0.74
N ALA A 211 0.51 35.47 -1.61
CA ALA A 211 1.36 34.95 -2.68
C ALA A 211 2.58 34.19 -2.14
N GLU A 212 3.22 34.69 -1.07
CA GLU A 212 4.34 34.01 -0.39
C GLU A 212 3.95 32.66 0.23
N ARG A 213 2.69 32.53 0.64
CA ARG A 213 2.14 31.29 1.20
C ARG A 213 1.80 30.25 0.14
N LEU A 214 1.73 30.62 -1.13
CA LEU A 214 1.53 29.69 -2.26
C LEU A 214 2.89 29.36 -2.93
N GLN A 215 3.40 28.17 -2.64
CA GLN A 215 4.66 27.68 -3.19
C GLN A 215 4.42 26.61 -4.25
N LEU A 216 5.08 26.76 -5.39
CA LEU A 216 4.97 25.86 -6.53
C LEU A 216 6.35 25.31 -6.86
N ARG A 217 6.45 23.99 -6.98
CA ARG A 217 7.68 23.29 -7.37
C ARG A 217 7.38 22.17 -8.37
N MET A 218 8.42 21.68 -9.03
CA MET A 218 8.39 20.50 -9.88
C MET A 218 9.42 19.45 -9.46
N TYR A 219 9.13 18.18 -9.74
CA TYR A 219 10.06 17.06 -9.59
C TYR A 219 9.95 16.13 -10.81
N ASP A 220 11.00 15.37 -11.10
CA ASP A 220 10.99 14.34 -12.15
C ASP A 220 11.51 13.01 -11.58
N GLU A 221 10.62 12.30 -10.88
CA GLU A 221 10.87 10.94 -10.42
C GLU A 221 9.70 10.02 -10.81
N THR A 222 9.96 8.71 -10.83
CA THR A 222 8.92 7.71 -11.11
C THR A 222 7.74 7.89 -10.15
N ILE A 223 6.59 8.21 -10.72
CA ILE A 223 5.38 8.44 -9.93
C ILE A 223 4.82 7.12 -9.42
N ARG A 224 4.52 7.09 -8.12
CA ARG A 224 3.93 5.93 -7.45
C ARG A 224 2.62 6.30 -6.78
N PHE A 225 2.56 7.54 -6.29
CA PHE A 225 1.44 8.06 -5.51
C PHE A 225 1.17 9.53 -5.85
N ASN A 226 -0.10 9.91 -5.80
CA ASN A 226 -0.56 11.26 -5.52
C ASN A 226 -0.70 11.39 -4.00
N LEU A 227 -0.02 12.34 -3.38
CA LEU A 227 -0.11 12.57 -1.94
C LEU A 227 -0.68 13.95 -1.67
N MET A 228 -1.54 14.05 -0.67
CA MET A 228 -2.09 15.31 -0.18
C MET A 228 -2.20 15.27 1.34
N PHE A 229 -1.72 16.31 2.00
CA PHE A 229 -1.76 16.50 3.44
C PHE A 229 -2.47 17.80 3.76
N ILE A 230 -3.40 17.76 4.71
CA ILE A 230 -4.25 18.88 5.09
C ILE A 230 -4.16 19.06 6.61
N ASP A 231 -3.83 20.28 7.04
CA ASP A 231 -3.80 20.73 8.44
C ASP A 231 -2.93 19.91 9.38
N ASN A 232 -1.97 19.15 8.85
CA ASN A 232 -1.18 18.15 9.59
C ASN A 232 -2.01 17.06 10.28
N GLU A 233 -3.28 16.89 9.88
CA GLU A 233 -4.23 15.98 10.52
C GLU A 233 -4.77 14.93 9.54
N LEU A 234 -4.81 15.23 8.24
CA LEU A 234 -5.36 14.35 7.23
C LEU A 234 -4.37 14.13 6.09
N GLY A 235 -4.03 12.88 5.83
CA GLY A 235 -3.27 12.44 4.67
C GLY A 235 -4.16 11.67 3.70
N ILE A 236 -4.02 11.94 2.41
CA ILE A 236 -4.67 11.24 1.30
C ILE A 236 -3.57 10.73 0.38
N MET A 237 -3.55 9.42 0.17
CA MET A 237 -2.66 8.78 -0.80
C MET A 237 -3.50 8.09 -1.87
N GLN A 238 -3.25 8.42 -3.13
CA GLN A 238 -3.86 7.73 -4.27
C GLN A 238 -2.76 7.10 -5.11
N THR A 239 -2.89 5.83 -5.44
CA THR A 239 -1.84 5.13 -6.18
C THR A 239 -1.88 5.47 -7.67
N TYR A 240 -0.73 5.33 -8.34
CA TYR A 240 -0.63 5.20 -9.79
C TYR A 240 -0.32 3.74 -10.10
N LEU A 241 -1.38 2.93 -10.31
CA LEU A 241 -1.23 1.52 -10.63
C LEU A 241 -0.87 1.33 -12.11
N PRO A 242 -0.13 0.26 -12.46
CA PRO A 242 0.14 -0.07 -13.85
C PRO A 242 -1.12 -0.40 -14.63
N ALA A 243 -1.19 0.03 -15.89
CA ALA A 243 -2.29 -0.23 -16.83
C ALA A 243 -3.71 0.20 -16.37
N LEU A 244 -3.82 0.92 -15.24
CA LEU A 244 -5.05 1.55 -14.77
C LEU A 244 -4.90 3.07 -14.86
N ARG A 245 -5.97 3.73 -15.30
CA ARG A 245 -6.07 5.19 -15.24
C ARG A 245 -6.11 5.61 -13.79
N GLY A 246 -5.57 6.81 -13.50
CA GLY A 246 -5.58 7.34 -12.14
C GLY A 246 -6.96 7.31 -11.45
N LEU A 247 -8.06 7.56 -12.17
CA LEU A 247 -9.42 7.55 -11.61
C LEU A 247 -9.84 6.21 -11.02
N ASP A 248 -9.34 5.12 -11.61
CA ASP A 248 -9.70 3.74 -11.25
C ASP A 248 -8.79 3.20 -10.12
N SER A 249 -7.78 3.98 -9.69
CA SER A 249 -6.87 3.61 -8.60
C SER A 249 -7.48 3.81 -7.20
N PRO A 250 -7.11 2.96 -6.23
CA PRO A 250 -7.55 3.11 -4.84
C PRO A 250 -7.01 4.38 -4.16
N THR A 251 -7.74 4.83 -3.15
CA THR A 251 -7.39 5.97 -2.29
C THR A 251 -7.36 5.54 -0.83
N PHE A 252 -6.29 5.91 -0.12
CA PHE A 252 -6.10 5.66 1.30
C PHE A 252 -6.19 6.98 2.05
N MET A 253 -7.00 7.02 3.10
CA MET A 253 -7.04 8.13 4.05
C MET A 253 -6.33 7.72 5.34
N MET A 254 -5.48 8.61 5.83
CA MET A 254 -4.67 8.37 7.02
C MET A 254 -4.64 9.60 7.92
N ARG A 255 -4.46 9.37 9.21
CA ARG A 255 -4.28 10.38 10.24
C ARG A 255 -3.04 10.06 11.08
N PRO A 256 -2.35 11.07 11.65
CA PRO A 256 -1.30 10.82 12.61
C PRO A 256 -1.86 10.14 13.86
N THR A 257 -1.16 9.15 14.41
CA THR A 257 -1.61 8.40 15.60
C THR A 257 -0.90 8.83 16.88
N GLY A 258 0.10 9.70 16.78
CA GLY A 258 0.84 10.18 17.93
C GLY A 258 2.16 10.87 17.55
N PRO A 259 2.88 11.42 18.53
CA PRO A 259 4.11 12.17 18.30
C PRO A 259 5.28 11.29 17.81
N ASP A 260 5.21 9.97 18.04
CA ASP A 260 6.30 9.04 17.73
C ASP A 260 6.41 8.70 16.23
N GLY A 261 5.44 9.13 15.41
CA GLY A 261 5.55 9.13 13.95
C GLY A 261 5.62 7.74 13.28
N THR A 262 5.13 6.70 13.95
CA THR A 262 5.14 5.32 13.41
C THR A 262 3.95 5.01 12.48
N ASP A 263 3.10 6.00 12.20
CA ASP A 263 1.94 5.88 11.29
C ASP A 263 2.30 6.11 9.82
N LEU A 264 1.43 5.66 8.92
CA LEU A 264 1.62 5.85 7.49
C LEU A 264 1.54 7.32 7.07
N TYR A 265 0.78 8.15 7.80
CA TYR A 265 0.75 9.59 7.55
C TYR A 265 2.18 10.16 7.62
N SER A 266 2.89 9.87 8.70
CA SER A 266 4.25 10.34 8.98
C SER A 266 5.26 9.81 7.96
N VAL A 267 5.12 8.55 7.55
CA VAL A 267 5.95 7.95 6.49
C VAL A 267 5.79 8.71 5.17
N TYR A 268 4.56 8.93 4.71
CA TYR A 268 4.33 9.61 3.43
C TYR A 268 4.59 11.12 3.51
N ALA A 269 4.39 11.76 4.66
CA ALA A 269 4.76 13.16 4.89
C ALA A 269 6.28 13.37 4.80
N HIS A 270 7.07 12.40 5.29
CA HIS A 270 8.52 12.39 5.11
C HIS A 270 8.91 12.28 3.63
N VAL A 271 8.24 11.41 2.86
CA VAL A 271 8.46 11.29 1.41
C VAL A 271 8.17 12.62 0.69
N PHE A 272 7.05 13.27 1.02
CA PHE A 272 6.73 14.59 0.47
C PHE A 272 7.82 15.61 0.79
N SER A 273 8.25 15.69 2.06
CA SER A 273 9.27 16.64 2.51
C SER A 273 10.60 16.42 1.78
N SER A 274 11.03 15.16 1.63
CA SER A 274 12.24 14.78 0.91
C SER A 274 12.21 15.18 -0.56
N LEU A 275 11.08 14.97 -1.24
CA LEU A 275 10.92 15.36 -2.64
C LEU A 275 10.75 16.87 -2.81
N TRP A 276 10.08 17.53 -1.87
CA TRP A 276 9.90 18.96 -1.85
C TRP A 276 11.23 19.69 -1.81
N GLU A 277 12.15 19.28 -0.91
CA GLU A 277 13.48 19.87 -0.75
C GLU A 277 14.32 19.79 -2.04
N ARG A 278 14.20 18.68 -2.79
CA ARG A 278 14.89 18.48 -4.08
C ARG A 278 14.16 19.09 -5.28
N GLY A 279 12.91 19.49 -5.12
CA GLY A 279 12.07 20.02 -6.19
C GLY A 279 12.55 21.38 -6.72
N LYS A 280 12.40 21.59 -8.02
CA LYS A 280 12.73 22.84 -8.72
C LYS A 280 11.60 23.85 -8.54
N THR A 281 11.92 25.05 -8.05
CA THR A 281 10.95 26.16 -7.91
C THR A 281 10.42 26.67 -9.25
N LEU A 282 9.14 27.05 -9.27
CA LEU A 282 8.39 27.61 -10.40
C LEU A 282 8.14 29.12 -10.30
#